data_AF-A0A328Q4Y4-F1
#
_entry.id   AF-A0A328Q4Y4-F1
#
_cell.length_a   1.000
_cell.length_b   1.000
_cell.length_c   1.000
_cell.angle_alpha   90.00
_cell.angle_beta   90.00
_cell.angle_gamma   90.00
#
_symmetry.space_group_name_H-M   'P 1'
#
loop_
_entity.id
_entity.type
_entity.pdbx_description
1 polymer ?
#
loop_
_entity_poly.entity_id
_entity_poly.type
_entity_poly.pdbx_seq_one_letter_code
_entity_poly.pdbx_strand_id
1 'polypeptide(L)'
;MKINIKNIFSGKTIPLTILMIIATSTLLDQDSTLILPLLLFVGIVCGIIKHDSMTYTLITAFVAFMLGFILSFIISLISVYYIEGGLYAIALIQSSLVYLILYIFVGCLGSSLGFHIINELYELKQ
;
A
#
# COMPACT_ATOMS: atom_id res chain seq x y z
N MET A 1 12.41 -20.69 -10.70
CA MET A 1 11.55 -20.70 -9.49
C MET A 1 10.10 -20.63 -9.95
N LYS A 2 9.28 -21.67 -9.77
CA LYS A 2 7.85 -21.61 -10.13
C LYS A 2 7.12 -20.78 -9.06
N ILE A 3 6.69 -19.58 -9.42
CA ILE A 3 5.89 -18.71 -8.55
C ILE A 3 4.53 -19.37 -8.37
N ASN A 4 4.20 -19.79 -7.14
CA ASN A 4 2.88 -20.34 -6.84
C ASN A 4 1.91 -19.20 -6.47
N ILE A 5 1.09 -18.79 -7.43
CA ILE A 5 0.11 -17.70 -7.29
C ILE A 5 -0.85 -17.95 -6.12
N LYS A 6 -1.17 -19.21 -5.83
CA LYS A 6 -2.09 -19.56 -4.74
C LYS A 6 -1.53 -19.15 -3.37
N ASN A 7 -0.22 -19.13 -3.18
CA ASN A 7 0.43 -18.67 -1.95
C ASN A 7 0.54 -17.14 -1.86
N ILE A 8 0.46 -16.42 -2.99
CA ILE A 8 0.48 -14.95 -3.04
C ILE A 8 -0.88 -14.40 -2.60
N PHE A 9 -1.96 -15.03 -3.07
CA PHE A 9 -3.33 -14.64 -2.78
C PHE A 9 -3.97 -15.37 -1.60
N SER A 10 -3.24 -16.30 -0.95
CA SER A 10 -3.75 -16.95 0.26
C SER A 10 -3.63 -16.03 1.47
N GLY A 11 -4.74 -15.89 2.19
CA GLY A 11 -4.78 -15.21 3.50
C GLY A 11 -5.46 -13.85 3.48
N LYS A 12 -5.44 -13.19 4.65
CA LYS A 12 -6.12 -11.91 4.90
C LYS A 12 -5.23 -10.68 4.64
N THR A 13 -3.97 -10.88 4.26
CA THR A 13 -2.96 -9.82 4.16
C THR A 13 -3.30 -8.79 3.08
N ILE A 14 -3.71 -9.22 1.88
CA ILE A 14 -4.07 -8.30 0.78
C ILE A 14 -5.29 -7.44 1.17
N PRO A 15 -6.45 -8.02 1.57
CA PRO A 15 -7.60 -7.23 2.00
C PRO A 15 -7.28 -6.25 3.14
N LEU A 16 -6.51 -6.69 4.14
CA LEU A 16 -6.14 -5.86 5.28
C LEU A 16 -5.27 -4.67 4.86
N THR A 17 -4.29 -4.92 3.98
CA THR A 17 -3.39 -3.87 3.47
C THR A 17 -4.17 -2.85 2.64
N ILE A 18 -5.11 -3.30 1.80
CA ILE A 18 -6.02 -2.41 1.05
C ILE A 18 -6.81 -1.51 2.01
N LEU A 19 -7.36 -2.08 3.09
CA LEU A 19 -8.14 -1.33 4.07
C LEU A 19 -7.28 -0.29 4.81
N MET A 20 -6.04 -0.64 5.17
CA MET A 20 -5.07 0.29 5.75
C MET A 20 -4.69 1.42 4.79
N ILE A 21 -4.52 1.13 3.49
CA ILE A 21 -4.26 2.14 2.47
C ILE A 21 -5.44 3.10 2.38
N ILE A 22 -6.67 2.59 2.24
CA ILE A 22 -7.87 3.43 2.15
C ILE A 22 -8.00 4.31 3.40
N ALA A 23 -7.78 3.76 4.61
CA ALA A 23 -7.86 4.54 5.83
C ALA A 23 -6.80 5.65 5.87
N THR A 24 -5.56 5.36 5.47
CA THR A 24 -4.47 6.34 5.49
C THR A 24 -4.57 7.36 4.35
N SER A 25 -5.12 7.01 3.20
CA SER A 25 -5.23 7.94 2.07
C SER A 25 -6.47 8.84 2.15
N THR A 26 -7.58 8.35 2.73
CA THR A 26 -8.83 9.13 2.86
C THR A 26 -8.87 10.01 4.10
N LEU A 27 -8.13 9.67 5.17
CA LEU A 27 -8.07 10.48 6.40
C LEU A 27 -7.09 11.67 6.31
N LEU A 28 -6.25 11.75 5.27
CA LEU A 28 -5.15 12.74 5.18
C LEU A 28 -5.40 13.90 4.20
N ASP A 29 -6.66 14.21 3.93
CA ASP A 29 -7.10 15.28 3.02
C ASP A 29 -6.66 16.72 3.43
N GLN A 30 -5.74 16.86 4.40
CA GLN A 30 -5.29 18.15 4.93
C GLN A 30 -3.77 18.34 4.99
N ASP A 31 -2.94 17.28 4.92
CA ASP A 31 -1.47 17.41 4.95
C ASP A 31 -0.77 16.30 4.16
N SER A 32 -0.40 16.61 2.91
CA SER A 32 0.26 15.70 1.96
C SER A 32 1.65 15.23 2.41
N THR A 33 2.24 15.86 3.43
CA THR A 33 3.58 15.56 3.94
C THR A 33 3.67 14.20 4.68
N LEU A 34 2.57 13.72 5.25
CA LEU A 34 2.54 12.51 6.07
C LEU A 34 2.15 11.25 5.31
N ILE A 35 1.67 11.37 4.07
CA ILE A 35 1.22 10.25 3.25
C ILE A 35 2.35 9.24 3.02
N LEU A 36 3.53 9.73 2.63
CA LEU A 36 4.70 8.89 2.38
C LEU A 36 5.16 8.07 3.60
N PRO A 37 5.39 8.69 4.78
CA PRO A 37 5.69 7.95 6.01
C PRO A 37 4.63 6.91 6.38
N LEU A 38 3.34 7.25 6.23
CA LEU A 38 2.24 6.34 6.57
C LEU A 38 2.18 5.13 5.62
N LEU A 39 2.39 5.33 4.32
CA LEU A 39 2.44 4.23 3.37
C LEU A 39 3.64 3.32 3.60
N LEU A 40 4.78 3.89 4.00
CA LEU A 40 5.95 3.12 4.41
C LEU A 40 5.62 2.27 5.65
N PHE A 41 4.92 2.84 6.64
CA PHE A 41 4.45 2.11 7.81
C PHE A 41 3.47 0.98 7.47
N VAL A 42 2.48 1.24 6.60
CA VAL A 42 1.56 0.21 6.10
C VAL A 42 2.33 -0.90 5.37
N GLY A 43 3.37 -0.53 4.61
CA GLY A 43 4.29 -1.46 3.98
C GLY A 43 4.98 -2.36 5.00
N ILE A 44 5.56 -1.78 6.05
CA ILE A 44 6.21 -2.52 7.14
C ILE A 44 5.25 -3.53 7.77
N VAL A 45 4.03 -3.11 8.11
CA VAL A 45 3.01 -4.00 8.67
C VAL A 45 2.68 -5.14 7.71
N CYS A 46 2.52 -4.86 6.42
CA CYS A 46 2.31 -5.87 5.39
C CYS A 46 3.45 -6.90 5.34
N GLY A 47 4.70 -6.44 5.40
CA GLY A 47 5.91 -7.27 5.43
C GLY A 47 5.97 -8.20 6.64
N ILE A 48 5.67 -7.66 7.82
CA ILE A 48 5.61 -8.42 9.08
C ILE A 48 4.53 -9.51 9.02
N ILE A 49 3.35 -9.21 8.48
CA ILE A 49 2.24 -10.18 8.45
C ILE A 49 2.51 -11.34 7.50
N LYS A 50 3.06 -11.09 6.31
CA LYS A 50 3.22 -12.14 5.29
C LYS A 50 4.41 -13.05 5.57
N HIS A 51 5.59 -12.49 5.84
CA HIS A 51 6.89 -13.10 6.19
C HIS A 51 7.29 -14.51 5.69
N ASP A 52 6.59 -15.14 4.74
CA ASP A 52 6.85 -16.50 4.25
C ASP A 52 8.16 -16.57 3.45
N SER A 53 8.36 -15.61 2.55
CA SER A 53 9.60 -15.43 1.80
C SER A 53 9.65 -14.03 1.24
N MET A 54 10.85 -13.48 1.07
CA MET A 54 11.04 -12.13 0.55
C MET A 54 10.31 -11.88 -0.78
N THR A 55 10.42 -12.80 -1.74
CA THR A 55 9.78 -12.66 -3.06
C THR A 55 8.26 -12.69 -2.96
N TYR A 56 7.68 -13.61 -2.17
CA TYR A 56 6.22 -13.66 -1.99
C TYR A 56 5.70 -12.42 -1.28
N THR A 57 6.41 -11.94 -0.24
CA THR A 57 6.06 -10.73 0.51
C THR A 57 6.05 -9.49 -0.39
N LEU A 58 7.09 -9.30 -1.21
CA LEU A 58 7.16 -8.18 -2.15
C LEU A 58 6.04 -8.21 -3.20
N ILE A 59 5.73 -9.38 -3.77
CA ILE A 59 4.66 -9.49 -4.77
C ILE A 59 3.29 -9.25 -4.11
N THR A 60 3.05 -9.80 -2.93
CA THR A 60 1.83 -9.57 -2.16
C THR A 60 1.65 -8.08 -1.85
N ALA A 61 2.72 -7.40 -1.41
CA ALA A 61 2.71 -5.96 -1.17
C ALA A 61 2.42 -5.18 -2.47
N PHE A 62 3.13 -5.48 -3.55
CA PHE A 62 2.92 -4.82 -4.84
C PHE A 62 1.46 -4.90 -5.31
N VAL A 63 0.86 -6.09 -5.26
CA VAL A 63 -0.54 -6.31 -5.63
C VAL A 63 -1.49 -5.55 -4.69
N ALA A 64 -1.24 -5.61 -3.37
CA ALA A 64 -2.08 -4.94 -2.39
C ALA A 64 -2.03 -3.41 -2.52
N PHE A 65 -0.85 -2.83 -2.71
CA PHE A 65 -0.68 -1.40 -2.93
C PHE A 65 -1.30 -0.95 -4.25
N MET A 66 -1.11 -1.70 -5.34
CA MET A 66 -1.73 -1.38 -6.63
C MET A 66 -3.26 -1.33 -6.52
N LEU A 67 -3.89 -2.36 -5.94
CA LEU A 67 -5.34 -2.41 -5.77
C LEU A 67 -5.84 -1.37 -4.76
N GLY A 68 -5.12 -1.19 -3.65
CA GLY A 68 -5.45 -0.22 -2.61
C GLY A 68 -5.46 1.22 -3.14
N PHE A 69 -4.46 1.59 -3.94
CA PHE A 69 -4.41 2.91 -4.56
C PHE A 69 -5.48 3.13 -5.60
N ILE A 70 -5.78 2.14 -6.44
CA ILE A 70 -6.86 2.26 -7.44
C ILE A 70 -8.19 2.52 -6.72
N LEU A 71 -8.49 1.75 -5.67
CA LEU A 71 -9.72 1.92 -4.89
C LEU A 71 -9.76 3.28 -4.18
N SER A 72 -8.66 3.65 -3.51
CA SER A 72 -8.56 4.96 -2.87
C SER A 72 -8.74 6.10 -3.86
N PHE A 73 -8.13 6.00 -5.04
CA PHE A 73 -8.20 7.04 -6.06
C PHE A 73 -9.64 7.22 -6.57
N ILE A 74 -10.37 6.13 -6.79
CA ILE A 74 -11.79 6.19 -7.18
C ILE A 74 -12.61 6.89 -6.09
N ILE A 75 -12.39 6.55 -4.82
CA ILE A 75 -13.08 7.18 -3.69
C ILE A 75 -12.77 8.68 -3.65
N SER A 76 -11.49 9.07 -3.70
CA SER A 76 -11.07 10.48 -3.71
C SER A 76 -11.63 11.24 -4.90
N LEU A 77 -11.66 10.64 -6.10
CA LEU A 77 -12.19 11.27 -7.30
C LEU A 77 -13.69 11.55 -7.20
N ILE A 78 -14.45 10.62 -6.64
CA ILE A 78 -15.88 10.81 -6.37
C ILE A 78 -16.05 11.94 -5.35
N SER A 79 -15.31 11.91 -4.23
CA SER A 79 -15.40 12.95 -3.19
C SER A 79 -15.11 14.35 -3.75
N VAL A 80 -13.98 14.52 -4.46
CA VAL A 80 -13.59 15.82 -5.04
C VAL A 80 -14.59 16.29 -6.09
N TYR A 81 -15.12 15.38 -6.92
CA TYR A 81 -16.14 15.73 -7.91
C TYR A 81 -17.40 16.33 -7.28
N TYR A 82 -17.87 15.77 -6.16
CA TYR A 82 -19.08 16.25 -5.48
C TYR A 82 -18.83 17.48 -4.58
N ILE A 83 -17.62 17.66 -4.04
CA ILE A 83 -17.29 18.75 -3.12
C ILE A 83 -16.77 19.99 -3.87
N GLU A 84 -15.80 19.80 -4.77
CA GLU A 84 -15.07 20.89 -5.43
C GLU A 84 -15.46 21.04 -6.91
N GLY A 85 -16.10 20.03 -7.50
CA GLY A 85 -16.60 20.04 -8.87
C GLY A 85 -15.68 19.36 -9.89
N GLY A 86 -16.15 19.28 -11.14
CA GLY A 86 -15.50 18.49 -12.19
C GLY A 86 -14.09 18.95 -12.60
N LEU A 87 -13.79 20.25 -12.50
CA LEU A 87 -12.48 20.78 -12.88
C LEU A 87 -11.36 20.30 -11.93
N TYR A 88 -11.64 20.30 -10.63
CA TYR A 88 -10.73 19.79 -9.61
C TYR A 88 -10.56 18.26 -9.70
N ALA A 89 -11.62 17.53 -10.06
CA ALA A 89 -11.53 16.10 -10.32
C ALA A 89 -10.57 15.78 -11.48
N ILE A 90 -10.56 16.58 -12.55
CA ILE A 90 -9.63 16.40 -13.68
C ILE A 90 -8.18 16.69 -13.25
N ALA A 91 -7.95 17.74 -12.46
CA ALA A 91 -6.64 18.05 -11.91
C ALA A 91 -6.10 16.94 -10.99
N LEU A 92 -6.98 16.31 -10.21
CA LEU A 92 -6.65 15.15 -9.39
C LEU A 92 -6.18 13.94 -10.23
N ILE A 93 -6.83 13.66 -11.37
CA ILE A 93 -6.41 12.57 -12.27
C ILE A 93 -4.98 12.78 -12.76
N GLN A 94 -4.65 13.99 -13.20
CA GLN A 94 -3.34 14.30 -13.76
C GLN A 94 -2.22 14.20 -12.73
N SER A 95 -2.45 14.73 -11.52
CA SER A 95 -1.45 14.69 -10.45
C SER A 95 -1.27 13.28 -9.88
N SER A 96 -2.34 12.50 -9.73
CA SER A 96 -2.30 11.18 -9.06
C SER A 96 -1.49 10.13 -9.80
N LEU A 97 -1.41 10.17 -11.14
CA LEU A 97 -0.67 9.19 -11.92
C LEU A 97 0.82 9.15 -11.60
N VAL A 98 1.43 10.31 -11.35
CA VAL A 98 2.86 10.42 -11.02
C VAL A 98 3.11 9.91 -9.60
N TYR A 99 2.24 10.27 -8.65
CA TYR A 99 2.38 9.86 -7.26
C TYR A 99 2.09 8.38 -7.04
N LEU A 100 1.24 7.76 -7.86
CA LEU A 100 0.89 6.35 -7.74
C LEU A 100 2.11 5.42 -7.83
N ILE A 101 3.02 5.68 -8.77
CA ILE A 101 4.25 4.87 -8.92
C ILE A 101 5.14 5.02 -7.69
N LEU A 102 5.33 6.26 -7.22
CA LEU A 102 6.13 6.57 -6.03
C LEU A 102 5.57 5.85 -4.79
N TYR A 103 4.25 5.89 -4.60
CA TYR A 103 3.60 5.31 -3.45
C TYR A 103 3.67 3.78 -3.43
N ILE A 104 3.50 3.12 -4.58
CA ILE A 104 3.71 1.67 -4.69
C ILE A 104 5.15 1.31 -4.33
N PHE A 105 6.13 2.08 -4.84
CA PHE A 105 7.54 1.83 -4.56
C PHE A 105 7.85 1.94 -3.07
N VAL A 106 7.35 2.98 -2.41
CA VAL A 106 7.52 3.20 -0.96
C VAL A 106 6.85 2.10 -0.14
N GLY A 107 5.66 1.65 -0.54
CA GLY A 107 4.98 0.52 0.10
C GLY A 107 5.78 -0.79 -0.01
N CYS A 108 6.36 -1.07 -1.17
CA CYS A 108 7.24 -2.22 -1.38
C CYS A 108 8.53 -2.13 -0.54
N LEU A 109 9.16 -0.95 -0.46
CA LEU A 109 10.32 -0.72 0.41
C LEU A 109 9.97 -0.96 1.88
N GLY A 110 8.84 -0.42 2.34
CA GLY A 110 8.35 -0.68 3.69
C GLY A 110 8.14 -2.18 3.95
N SER A 111 7.57 -2.90 2.99
CA SER A 111 7.36 -4.35 3.10
C SER A 111 8.66 -5.15 3.18
N SER A 112 9.68 -4.76 2.40
CA SER A 112 11.03 -5.31 2.52
C SER A 112 11.61 -5.10 3.91
N LEU A 113 11.49 -3.89 4.47
CA LEU A 113 11.96 -3.59 5.81
C LEU A 113 11.22 -4.42 6.87
N GLY A 114 9.89 -4.50 6.76
CA GLY A 114 9.06 -5.31 7.66
C GLY A 114 9.44 -6.79 7.65
N PHE A 115 9.79 -7.34 6.49
CA PHE A 115 10.29 -8.71 6.36
C PHE A 115 11.61 -8.93 7.12
N HIS A 116 12.56 -8.00 6.99
CA HIS A 116 13.84 -8.12 7.70
C HIS A 116 13.67 -7.95 9.22
N ILE A 117 12.85 -6.99 9.66
CA ILE A 117 12.56 -6.75 11.09
C ILE A 117 12.02 -8.02 11.76
N ILE A 118 11.03 -8.67 11.14
CA ILE A 118 10.43 -9.87 11.74
C ILE A 118 11.41 -11.06 11.72
N ASN A 119 12.22 -11.19 10.66
CA ASN A 119 13.21 -12.26 10.58
C ASN A 119 14.29 -12.13 11.67
N GLU A 120 14.82 -10.93 11.91
CA GLU A 120 15.77 -10.67 13.01
C GLU A 120 15.13 -10.93 14.39
N LEU A 121 13.87 -10.54 14.58
CA LEU A 121 13.14 -10.81 15.84
C LEU A 121 12.95 -12.31 16.12
N TYR A 122 12.77 -13.13 15.08
CA TYR A 122 12.69 -14.58 15.22
C TYR A 122 14.04 -15.20 15.56
N GLU A 123 15.13 -14.73 14.95
CA GLU A 123 16.49 -15.19 15.24
C GLU A 123 16.92 -14.86 16.67
N LEU A 124 16.54 -13.70 17.20
CA LEU A 124 16.82 -13.30 18.59
C LEU A 124 16.07 -14.11 19.65
N LYS A 125 15.04 -14.87 19.26
CA LYS A 125 14.19 -15.65 20.17
C LYS A 125 14.60 -17.13 20.23
N GLN A 126 15.55 -17.56 19.40
CA GLN A 126 16.17 -18.89 19.44
C GLN A 126 17.39 -18.90 20.36
#